data_AF-A0A920KDZ6-F1
#
_entry.id   AF-A0A920KDZ6-F1
#
_cell.length_a   1.000
_cell.length_b   1.000
_cell.length_c   1.000
_cell.angle_alpha   90.00
_cell.angle_beta   90.00
_cell.angle_gamma   90.00
#
_symmetry.space_group_name_H-M   'P 1'
#
loop_
_entity.id
_entity.type
_entity.pdbx_description
1 polymer ?
#
loop_
_entity_poly.entity_id
_entity_poly.type
_entity_poly.pdbx_seq_one_letter_code
_entity_poly.pdbx_strand_id
1 'polypeptide(L)' 'MVSRRYSIPLSRKSSSDGVEEWPFNEPFHLIINLAVGGNWGGKEGIDTLSFPQNFEIDYVKIKSPSVMKGFKFL' A
#
# COMPACT_ATOMS: atom_id res chain seq x y z
N MET A 1 14.25 22.94 9.49
CA MET A 1 13.58 21.64 9.25
C MET A 1 13.80 21.27 7.79
N VAL A 2 14.66 20.29 7.50
CA VAL A 2 14.96 19.85 6.12
C VAL A 2 14.30 18.49 5.92
N SER A 3 13.22 18.45 5.14
CA SER A 3 12.59 17.19 4.74
C SER A 3 13.29 16.67 3.49
N ARG A 4 14.09 15.60 3.62
CA ARG A 4 14.57 14.84 2.46
C ARG A 4 13.46 13.87 2.06
N ARG A 5 12.88 14.07 0.87
CA ARG A 5 11.97 13.09 0.27
C ARG A 5 12.80 12.06 -0.47
N TYR A 6 12.74 10.81 -0.03
CA TYR A 6 13.19 9.68 -0.82
C TYR A 6 12.06 9.31 -1.78
N SER A 7 12.23 9.63 -3.06
CA SER A 7 11.34 9.14 -4.11
C SER A 7 11.83 7.76 -4.52
N ILE A 8 11.07 6.71 -4.17
CA ILE A 8 11.27 5.37 -4.74
C ILE A 8 10.78 5.44 -6.19
N PRO A 9 11.63 5.18 -7.20
CA PRO A 9 11.19 5.17 -8.58
C PRO A 9 10.28 3.97 -8.81
N LEU A 10 8.97 4.22 -8.93
CA LEU A 10 7.97 3.24 -9.37
C LEU A 10 8.01 3.09 -10.90
N SER A 11 9.20 2.85 -11.47
CA SER A 11 9.36 2.65 -12.91
C SER A 11 9.26 1.16 -13.24
N ARG A 12 8.42 0.81 -14.21
CA ARG A 12 8.38 -0.53 -14.80
C ARG A 12 9.78 -0.92 -15.29
N LYS A 13 10.19 -2.17 -15.08
CA LYS A 13 11.54 -2.66 -15.40
C LYS A 13 11.69 -2.91 -16.90
N SER A 14 10.64 -3.37 -17.59
CA SER A 14 10.64 -3.56 -19.04
C SER A 14 9.30 -3.21 -19.70
N SER A 15 9.30 -2.90 -21.01
CA SER A 15 8.07 -2.58 -21.72
C SER A 15 7.15 -3.79 -22.00
N SER A 16 7.64 -5.00 -21.76
CA SER A 16 6.95 -6.27 -22.02
C SER A 16 6.39 -6.94 -20.76
N ASP A 17 6.66 -6.38 -19.56
CA ASP A 17 6.16 -6.98 -18.32
C ASP A 17 4.63 -7.05 -18.36
N GLY A 18 4.09 -8.26 -18.27
CA GLY A 18 2.65 -8.52 -18.28
C GLY A 18 1.99 -8.11 -16.97
N VAL A 19 0.65 -8.17 -16.92
CA VAL A 19 -0.11 -7.85 -15.69
C VAL A 19 0.32 -8.73 -14.51
N GLU A 20 0.74 -9.97 -14.76
CA GLU A 20 1.23 -10.90 -13.72
C GLU A 20 2.54 -10.44 -13.08
N GLU A 21 3.40 -9.75 -13.84
CA GLU A 21 4.70 -9.26 -13.39
C GLU A 21 4.61 -7.83 -12.85
N TRP A 22 3.69 -7.02 -13.39
CA TRP A 22 3.49 -5.62 -13.00
C TRP A 22 1.99 -5.21 -13.00
N PRO A 23 1.20 -5.60 -11.97
CA PRO A 23 -0.23 -5.36 -11.94
C PRO A 23 -0.63 -3.92 -11.56
N PHE A 24 0.35 -3.02 -11.29
CA PHE A 24 0.11 -1.70 -10.68
C PHE A 24 -0.50 -0.64 -11.62
N ASN A 25 -0.90 -1.04 -12.82
CA ASN A 25 -1.54 -0.16 -13.81
C ASN A 25 -3.07 -0.29 -13.83
N GLU A 26 -3.62 -1.19 -13.02
CA GLU A 26 -5.08 -1.37 -12.86
C GLU A 26 -5.62 -0.58 -11.65
N PRO A 27 -6.93 -0.32 -11.59
CA PRO A 27 -7.55 0.21 -10.38
C PRO A 27 -7.43 -0.78 -9.21
N PHE A 28 -7.06 -0.27 -8.04
CA PHE A 28 -7.03 -1.04 -6.79
C PHE A 28 -7.99 -0.49 -5.76
N HIS A 29 -8.43 -1.38 -4.86
CA HIS A 29 -9.17 -1.02 -3.66
C HIS A 29 -8.26 -1.13 -2.43
N LEU A 30 -8.47 -0.25 -1.45
CA LEU A 30 -7.81 -0.37 -0.16
C LEU A 30 -8.55 -1.43 0.67
N ILE A 31 -7.82 -2.43 1.16
CA ILE A 31 -8.31 -3.41 2.13
C ILE A 31 -7.64 -3.09 3.47
N ILE A 32 -8.45 -3.02 4.53
CA ILE A 32 -7.96 -2.82 5.90
C ILE A 32 -8.64 -3.87 6.77
N ASN A 33 -7.86 -4.68 7.48
CA ASN A 33 -8.37 -5.77 8.30
C ASN A 33 -7.52 -5.97 9.56
N LEU A 34 -8.15 -6.49 10.63
CA LEU A 34 -7.48 -7.03 11.81
C LEU A 34 -7.53 -8.56 11.72
N ALA A 35 -6.44 -9.19 11.32
CA ALA A 35 -6.35 -10.65 11.31
C ALA A 35 -6.04 -11.19 12.70
N VAL A 36 -6.72 -12.27 13.11
CA VAL A 36 -6.44 -13.01 14.35
C VAL A 36 -6.08 -14.44 13.97
N GLY A 37 -4.87 -14.87 14.31
CA GLY A 37 -4.42 -16.23 14.06
C GLY A 37 -3.99 -16.50 12.61
N GLY A 38 -4.36 -17.68 12.10
CA GLY A 38 -3.95 -18.20 10.80
C GLY A 38 -2.50 -18.68 10.77
N ASN A 39 -2.06 -19.17 9.61
CA ASN A 39 -0.72 -19.77 9.43
C ASN A 39 0.43 -18.79 9.75
N TRP A 40 0.18 -17.48 9.66
CA TRP A 40 1.16 -16.45 9.98
C TRP A 40 0.90 -15.82 11.35
N GLY A 41 -0.28 -15.22 11.56
CA GLY A 41 -0.59 -14.47 12.79
C GLY A 41 -0.85 -15.34 14.02
N GLY A 42 -1.05 -16.65 13.84
CA GLY A 42 -1.30 -17.62 14.91
C GLY A 42 -0.30 -18.77 14.89
N LYS A 43 0.90 -18.54 14.32
CA LYS A 43 1.94 -19.58 14.24
C LYS A 43 2.26 -20.19 15.61
N GLU A 44 2.17 -19.38 16.66
CA GLU A 44 2.39 -19.78 18.07
C GLU A 44 1.07 -19.92 18.85
N GLY A 45 -0.05 -20.07 18.15
CA GLY A 45 -1.40 -20.07 18.73
C GLY A 45 -1.98 -18.66 18.89
N ILE A 46 -3.18 -18.60 19.49
CA ILE A 46 -3.89 -17.36 19.83
C ILE A 46 -4.06 -17.34 21.34
N ASP A 47 -3.64 -16.25 21.99
CA ASP A 47 -3.95 -16.02 23.40
C ASP A 47 -5.39 -15.50 23.53
N THR A 48 -6.29 -16.35 24.04
CA THR A 48 -7.70 -16.01 24.21
C THR A 48 -7.94 -15.02 25.35
N LEU A 49 -7.01 -14.87 26.30
CA LEU A 49 -7.12 -13.92 27.40
C LEU A 49 -6.79 -12.48 26.97
N SER A 50 -6.16 -12.32 25.80
CA SER A 50 -5.81 -11.01 25.24
C SER A 50 -7.02 -10.23 24.69
N PHE A 51 -8.20 -10.83 24.62
CA PHE A 51 -9.41 -10.17 24.09
C PHE A 51 -10.21 -9.44 25.19
N PRO A 52 -10.88 -8.31 24.87
CA PRO A 52 -11.08 -7.73 23.53
C PRO A 52 -9.88 -6.93 22.99
N GLN A 53 -9.83 -6.78 21.66
CA GLN A 53 -8.84 -5.96 20.96
C GLN A 53 -9.56 -4.91 20.11
N ASN A 54 -9.08 -3.66 20.14
CA ASN A 54 -9.64 -2.57 19.36
C ASN A 54 -8.80 -2.33 18.09
N PHE A 55 -9.48 -2.03 16.98
CA PHE A 55 -8.84 -1.63 15.73
C PHE A 55 -9.42 -0.29 15.28
N GLU A 56 -8.86 0.78 15.83
CA GLU A 56 -9.35 2.14 15.66
C GLU A 56 -8.61 2.85 14.52
N ILE A 57 -9.37 3.46 13.61
CA ILE A 57 -8.84 4.15 12.43
C ILE A 57 -9.47 5.54 12.40
N ASP A 58 -8.67 6.57 12.66
CA ASP A 58 -9.15 7.95 12.70
C ASP A 58 -9.48 8.49 11.31
N TYR A 59 -8.64 8.21 10.30
CA TYR A 59 -8.90 8.57 8.92
C TYR A 59 -8.00 7.81 7.93
N VAL A 60 -8.48 7.70 6.69
CA VAL A 60 -7.71 7.26 5.52
C VAL A 60 -7.53 8.45 4.58
N LYS A 61 -6.30 8.72 4.15
CA LYS A 61 -6.01 9.77 3.17
C LYS A 61 -5.21 9.22 2.00
N ILE A 62 -5.81 9.25 0.81
CA ILE A 62 -5.17 8.87 -0.44
C ILE A 62 -4.69 10.13 -1.16
N LYS A 63 -3.46 10.09 -1.68
CA LYS A 63 -2.89 11.15 -2.52
C LYS A 63 -2.38 10.52 -3.80
N SER A 64 -2.92 10.95 -4.94
CA SER A 64 -2.26 10.73 -6.21
C SER A 64 -1.05 11.67 -6.33
N PRO A 65 0.05 11.26 -6.97
CA PRO A 65 1.09 12.21 -7.34
C PRO A 65 0.44 13.29 -8.20
N SER A 66 0.70 14.57 -7.89
CA SER A 66 0.35 15.65 -8.81
C SER A 66 1.17 15.44 -10.08
N VAL A 67 0.57 14.85 -11.11
CA VAL A 67 1.12 14.93 -12.46
C VAL A 67 1.14 16.42 -12.79
N MET A 68 2.33 17.01 -12.93
CA MET A 68 2.45 18.36 -13.47
C MET A 68 1.89 18.32 -14.89
N LYS A 69 0.62 18.68 -15.05
CA LYS A 69 0.01 18.89 -16.36
C LYS A 69 0.63 20.14 -16.96
N GLY A 70 1.39 19.97 -18.05
CA GLY A 70 1.77 21.07 -18.92
C GLY A 70 3.25 21.43 -18.86
N PHE A 71 4.05 20.70 -19.63
CA PHE A 71 5.19 21.29 -20.31
C PHE A 71 5.19 20.76 -21.75
N LYS A 72 4.42 21.43 -22.62
CA LYS A 72 4.56 21.28 -24.07
C LYS A 72 5.72 22.20 -24.46
N PHE A 73 6.84 21.63 -24.92
CA PHE A 73 7.75 22.39 -25.77
C PHE A 73 7.03 22.61 -27.11
N LEU A 74 6.98 23.88 -27.52
CA LEU A 74 6.68 24.26 -28.90
C LEU A 74 7.71 23.63 -29.85
#